data_AF-A0A521DSL3-F1
#
_entry.id   AF-A0A521DSL3-F1
#
_cell.length_a   1.000
_cell.length_b   1.000
_cell.length_c   1.000
_cell.angle_alpha   90.00
_cell.angle_beta   90.00
_cell.angle_gamma   90.00
#
_symmetry.space_group_name_H-M   'P 1'
#
loop_
_entity.id
_entity.type
_entity.pdbx_description
1 polymer ?
#
loop_
_entity_poly.entity_id
_entity_poly.type
_entity_poly.pdbx_seq_one_letter_code
_entity_poly.pdbx_strand_id
1 'polypeptide(L)'
;MTLLLAFFFVILALVALFPPFLVMLGGYSGSFVERYESFLGENGGTFVSIGTVFLVSGLAVWAAAITNSATDRREVYGRKMQAALQKSQFRQRWIDDLRDALAVFIADISNETTDYETSGRNLNQILLRLPMHEDEAKEVAKALQQLMNAMRDPEQNESMKAKARTHAVYSAQKFLKREWGTLKKELDSAEGIEFK
;
A
#
# COMPACT_ATOMS: atom_id res chain seq x y z
N MET A 1 23.85 10.41 -1.94
CA MET A 1 24.50 11.23 -2.99
C MET A 1 24.65 12.68 -2.56
N THR A 2 23.61 13.34 -2.04
CA THR A 2 23.66 14.72 -1.51
C THR A 2 24.70 14.96 -0.42
N LEU A 3 24.85 14.06 0.56
CA LEU A 3 25.89 14.18 1.60
C LEU A 3 27.33 14.12 1.06
N LEU A 4 27.57 13.26 0.07
CA LEU A 4 28.88 13.11 -0.58
C LEU A 4 29.26 14.38 -1.36
N LEU A 5 28.28 14.95 -2.07
CA LEU A 5 28.44 16.21 -2.79
C LEU A 5 28.70 17.37 -1.83
N ALA A 6 27.96 17.45 -0.73
CA ALA A 6 28.16 18.48 0.30
C ALA A 6 29.55 18.38 0.93
N PHE A 7 30.01 17.17 1.25
CA PHE A 7 31.36 16.94 1.77
C PHE A 7 32.46 17.37 0.79
N PHE A 8 32.29 17.06 -0.50
CA PHE A 8 33.20 17.52 -1.55
C PHE A 8 33.29 19.05 -1.62
N PHE A 9 32.16 19.77 -1.56
CA PHE A 9 32.17 21.23 -1.54
C PHE A 9 32.81 21.83 -0.28
N VAL A 10 32.65 21.19 0.88
CA VAL A 10 33.33 21.61 2.11
C VAL A 10 34.86 21.50 1.97
N ILE A 11 35.34 20.38 1.41
CA ILE A 11 36.78 20.22 1.13
C ILE A 11 37.26 21.29 0.15
N LEU A 12 36.51 21.53 -0.93
CA LEU A 12 36.86 22.54 -1.92
C LEU A 12 36.92 23.95 -1.30
N ALA A 13 35.98 24.29 -0.42
CA ALA A 13 35.95 25.54 0.31
C ALA A 13 37.15 25.68 1.26
N LEU A 14 37.52 24.62 1.98
CA LEU A 14 38.70 24.61 2.84
C LEU A 14 39.99 24.83 2.03
N VAL A 15 40.12 24.16 0.88
CA VAL A 15 41.27 24.34 -0.02
C VAL A 15 41.33 25.76 -0.58
N ALA A 16 40.19 26.36 -0.94
CA ALA A 16 40.12 27.72 -1.46
C ALA A 16 40.43 28.80 -0.40
N LEU A 17 40.06 28.56 0.87
CA LEU A 17 40.29 29.49 1.98
C LEU A 17 41.69 29.36 2.59
N PHE A 18 42.42 28.27 2.30
CA PHE A 18 43.74 28.02 2.87
C PHE A 18 44.82 29.05 2.47
N PRO A 19 44.96 29.47 1.19
CA PRO A 19 45.97 30.45 0.81
C PRO A 19 45.78 31.85 1.43
N PRO A 20 44.56 32.45 1.43
CA PRO A 20 44.32 33.72 2.12
C PRO A 20 44.63 33.64 3.62
N PHE A 21 44.31 32.51 4.25
CA PHE A 21 44.59 32.26 5.67
C PHE A 21 46.10 32.25 5.96
N LEU A 22 46.90 31.61 5.11
CA LEU A 22 48.36 31.63 5.22
C LEU A 22 48.93 33.05 5.07
N VAL A 23 48.38 33.85 4.15
CA VAL A 23 48.79 35.25 3.95
C VAL A 23 48.47 36.09 5.20
N MET A 24 47.29 35.92 5.82
CA MET A 24 46.94 36.62 7.05
C MET A 24 47.85 36.25 8.24
N LEU A 25 48.19 34.96 8.39
CA LEU A 25 49.16 34.51 9.40
C LEU A 25 50.56 35.10 9.21
N GLY A 26 50.92 35.48 7.99
CA GLY A 26 52.19 36.13 7.67
C GLY A 26 52.37 37.50 8.34
N GLY A 27 51.28 38.17 8.71
CA GLY A 27 51.30 39.50 9.37
C GLY A 27 51.73 39.48 10.83
N TYR A 28 51.77 38.31 11.47
CA TYR A 28 52.15 38.17 12.88
C TYR A 28 53.63 37.79 13.01
N SER A 29 54.32 38.37 14.00
CA SER A 29 55.70 38.03 14.34
C SER A 29 55.80 36.79 15.23
N GLY A 30 56.94 36.10 15.19
CA GLY A 30 57.22 34.95 16.06
C GLY A 30 57.19 33.61 15.34
N SER A 31 57.26 32.55 16.14
CA SER A 31 57.10 31.15 15.71
C SER A 31 55.69 30.88 15.20
N PHE A 32 55.50 29.82 14.40
CA PHE A 32 54.18 29.51 13.82
C PHE A 32 53.07 29.38 14.87
N VAL A 33 53.40 28.85 16.05
CA VAL A 33 52.46 28.68 17.18
C VAL A 33 52.05 30.04 17.75
N GLU A 34 53.00 30.94 17.99
CA GLU A 34 52.72 32.30 18.50
C GLU A 34 51.90 33.13 17.51
N ARG A 35 52.15 32.98 16.22
CA ARG A 35 51.36 33.63 15.16
C ARG A 35 49.92 33.14 15.16
N TYR A 36 49.74 31.82 15.29
CA TYR A 36 48.41 31.21 15.35
C TYR A 36 47.63 31.64 16.59
N GLU A 37 48.29 31.67 17.75
CA GLU A 37 47.68 32.09 19.01
C GLU A 37 47.32 33.58 18.99
N SER A 38 48.21 34.44 18.50
CA SER A 38 47.95 35.88 18.36
C SER A 38 46.79 36.16 17.40
N PHE A 39 46.76 35.44 16.28
CA PHE A 39 45.70 35.56 15.29
C PHE A 39 44.34 35.09 15.83
N LEU A 40 44.29 33.98 16.58
CA LEU A 40 43.08 33.52 17.26
C LEU A 40 42.63 34.48 18.36
N GLY A 41 43.57 35.04 19.12
CA GLY A 41 43.28 36.02 20.17
C GLY A 41 42.64 37.29 19.61
N GLU A 42 43.16 37.80 18.50
CA GLU A 42 42.68 39.03 17.86
C GLU A 42 41.36 38.83 17.09
N ASN A 43 41.18 37.67 16.46
CA ASN A 43 40.00 37.37 15.62
C ASN A 43 38.98 36.43 16.28
N GLY A 44 39.06 36.21 17.59
CA GLY A 44 38.23 35.23 18.31
C GLY A 44 36.74 35.40 18.07
N GLY A 45 36.23 36.64 18.05
CA GLY A 45 34.83 36.93 17.76
C GLY A 45 34.40 36.51 16.34
N THR A 46 35.26 36.74 15.35
CA THR A 46 35.03 36.33 13.95
C THR A 46 35.00 34.81 13.82
N PHE A 47 35.92 34.10 14.48
CA PHE A 47 35.94 32.63 14.48
C PHE A 47 34.71 32.02 15.14
N VAL A 48 34.26 32.59 16.26
CA VAL A 48 33.01 32.14 16.92
C VAL A 48 31.82 32.35 15.99
N SER A 49 31.72 33.49 15.31
CA SER A 49 30.64 33.77 14.36
C SER A 49 30.64 32.79 13.17
N ILE A 50 31.80 32.58 12.53
CA ILE A 50 31.94 31.63 11.42
C ILE A 50 31.60 30.21 11.87
N GLY A 51 32.14 29.77 13.01
CA GLY A 51 31.84 28.45 13.58
C GLY A 51 30.35 28.25 13.86
N THR A 52 29.67 29.28 14.38
CA THR A 52 28.23 29.23 14.65
C THR A 52 27.43 29.10 13.36
N VAL A 53 27.76 29.88 12.31
CA VAL A 53 27.08 29.81 11.01
C VAL A 53 27.24 28.42 10.40
N PHE A 54 28.45 27.86 10.41
CA PHE A 54 28.70 26.51 9.90
C PHE A 54 27.96 25.45 10.70
N LEU A 55 27.94 25.55 12.03
CA LEU A 55 27.29 24.58 12.89
C LEU A 55 25.77 24.60 12.68
N VAL A 56 25.15 25.78 12.69
CA VAL A 56 23.70 25.93 12.46
C VAL A 56 23.31 25.47 11.06
N SER A 57 24.08 25.84 10.04
CA SER A 57 23.82 25.42 8.65
C SER A 57 23.98 23.90 8.48
N GLY A 58 25.02 23.32 9.07
CA GLY A 58 25.25 21.88 9.06
C GLY A 58 24.13 21.11 9.75
N LEU A 59 23.70 21.58 10.93
CA LEU A 59 22.57 21.01 11.66
C LEU A 59 21.27 21.10 10.85
N ALA A 60 21.02 22.23 10.19
CA ALA A 60 19.84 22.43 9.35
C ALA A 60 19.82 21.47 8.14
N VAL A 61 20.95 21.31 7.43
CA VAL A 61 21.07 20.36 6.32
C VAL A 61 20.88 18.92 6.79
N TRP A 62 21.47 18.56 7.93
CA TRP A 62 21.34 17.22 8.50
C TRP A 62 19.90 16.93 8.93
N ALA A 63 19.25 17.87 9.62
CA ALA A 63 17.84 17.78 10.00
C ALA A 63 16.92 17.65 8.76
N ALA A 64 17.19 18.44 7.71
CA ALA A 64 16.46 18.35 6.45
C ALA A 64 16.66 16.99 5.75
N ALA A 65 17.88 16.45 5.75
CA ALA A 65 18.17 15.14 5.17
C ALA A 65 17.45 14.01 5.91
N ILE A 66 17.44 14.04 7.25
CA ILE A 66 16.68 13.07 8.07
C ILE A 66 15.19 13.20 7.77
N THR A 67 14.66 14.43 7.76
CA THR A 67 13.24 14.70 7.50
C THR A 67 12.83 14.19 6.12
N ASN A 68 13.61 14.47 5.08
CA ASN A 68 13.33 13.97 3.73
C ASN A 68 13.33 12.45 3.68
N SER A 69 14.32 11.79 4.30
CA SER A 69 14.38 10.33 4.33
C SER A 69 13.18 9.70 5.06
N ALA A 70 12.68 10.35 6.11
CA ALA A 70 11.49 9.92 6.84
C ALA A 70 10.21 10.14 6.00
N THR A 71 10.13 11.26 5.29
CA THR A 71 9.03 11.57 4.37
C THR A 71 8.97 10.59 3.20
N ASP A 72 10.10 10.28 2.56
CA ASP A 72 10.17 9.30 1.47
C ASP A 72 9.67 7.92 1.90
N ARG A 73 10.08 7.49 3.11
CA ARG A 73 9.59 6.24 3.70
C ARG A 73 8.07 6.31 3.88
N ARG A 74 7.56 7.35 4.55
CA ARG A 74 6.11 7.54 4.76
C ARG A 74 5.34 7.57 3.46
N GLU A 75 5.87 8.18 2.41
CA GLU A 75 5.21 8.24 1.11
C GLU A 75 5.14 6.85 0.44
N VAL A 76 6.23 6.07 0.50
CA VAL A 76 6.23 4.68 0.02
C VAL A 76 5.21 3.83 0.78
N TYR A 77 5.18 3.94 2.12
CA TYR A 77 4.19 3.24 2.94
C TYR A 77 2.77 3.70 2.65
N GLY A 78 2.56 5.02 2.50
CA GLY A 78 1.26 5.60 2.16
C GLY A 78 0.74 5.09 0.82
N ARG A 79 1.58 5.02 -0.22
CA ARG A 79 1.21 4.45 -1.52
C ARG A 79 0.84 2.97 -1.44
N LYS A 80 1.62 2.18 -0.67
CA LYS A 80 1.33 0.76 -0.47
C LYS A 80 0.02 0.53 0.27
N MET A 81 -0.21 1.29 1.35
CA MET A 81 -1.44 1.26 2.13
C MET A 81 -2.64 1.64 1.25
N GLN A 82 -2.52 2.73 0.49
CA GLN A 82 -3.58 3.18 -0.42
C GLN A 82 -3.91 2.14 -1.49
N ALA A 83 -2.89 1.50 -2.09
CA ALA A 83 -3.10 0.43 -3.05
C ALA A 83 -3.79 -0.80 -2.42
N ALA A 84 -3.41 -1.17 -1.20
CA ALA A 84 -4.04 -2.26 -0.46
C ALA A 84 -5.52 -1.94 -0.12
N LEU A 85 -5.81 -0.72 0.34
CA LEU A 85 -7.16 -0.24 0.60
C LEU A 85 -8.02 -0.23 -0.67
N GLN A 86 -7.49 0.26 -1.79
CA GLN A 86 -8.20 0.22 -3.08
C GLN A 86 -8.51 -1.21 -3.50
N LYS A 87 -7.53 -2.11 -3.43
CA LYS A 87 -7.73 -3.54 -3.75
C LYS A 87 -8.82 -4.16 -2.86
N SER A 88 -8.80 -3.87 -1.57
CA SER A 88 -9.81 -4.33 -0.61
C SER A 88 -11.21 -3.81 -0.95
N GLN A 89 -11.34 -2.52 -1.28
CA GLN A 89 -12.61 -1.93 -1.72
C GLN A 89 -13.15 -2.59 -2.99
N PHE A 90 -12.29 -2.87 -3.98
CA PHE A 90 -12.71 -3.61 -5.18
C PHE A 90 -13.22 -5.01 -4.83
N ARG A 91 -12.52 -5.73 -3.93
CA ARG A 91 -12.93 -7.07 -3.52
C ARG A 91 -14.23 -7.05 -2.71
N GLN A 92 -14.40 -6.12 -1.78
CA GLN A 92 -15.64 -5.96 -1.02
C GLN A 92 -16.82 -5.72 -1.96
N ARG A 93 -16.66 -4.78 -2.91
CA ARG A 93 -17.69 -4.49 -3.91
C ARG A 93 -18.02 -5.71 -4.75
N TRP A 94 -17.01 -6.44 -5.21
CA TRP A 94 -17.21 -7.68 -5.96
C TRP A 94 -17.96 -8.74 -5.14
N ILE A 95 -17.65 -8.90 -3.85
CA ILE A 95 -18.37 -9.82 -2.95
C ILE A 95 -19.84 -9.40 -2.79
N ASP A 96 -20.10 -8.10 -2.57
CA ASP A 96 -21.46 -7.57 -2.43
C ASP A 96 -22.27 -7.76 -3.71
N ASP A 97 -21.69 -7.38 -4.87
CA ASP A 97 -22.33 -7.56 -6.18
C ASP A 97 -22.62 -9.03 -6.49
N LEU A 98 -21.69 -9.93 -6.13
CA LEU A 98 -21.87 -11.38 -6.30
C LEU A 98 -22.96 -11.92 -5.37
N ARG A 99 -22.97 -11.51 -4.10
CA ARG A 99 -24.01 -11.87 -3.13
C ARG A 99 -25.39 -11.46 -3.62
N ASP A 100 -25.52 -10.23 -4.09
CA ASP A 100 -26.80 -9.69 -4.55
C ASP A 100 -27.26 -10.40 -5.83
N ALA A 101 -26.34 -10.67 -6.78
CA ALA A 101 -26.65 -11.46 -7.98
C ALA A 101 -27.09 -12.89 -7.64
N LEU A 102 -26.41 -13.56 -6.70
CA LEU A 102 -26.79 -14.89 -6.23
C LEU A 102 -28.18 -14.88 -5.56
N ALA A 103 -28.45 -13.88 -4.73
CA ALA A 103 -29.75 -13.73 -4.07
C ALA A 103 -30.88 -13.53 -5.10
N VAL A 104 -30.67 -12.66 -6.08
CA VAL A 104 -31.63 -12.43 -7.17
C VAL A 104 -31.85 -13.72 -7.97
N PHE A 105 -30.80 -14.41 -8.39
CA PHE A 105 -30.92 -15.66 -9.15
C PHE A 105 -31.66 -16.75 -8.36
N ILE A 106 -31.30 -16.95 -7.09
CA ILE A 106 -31.93 -17.99 -6.25
C ILE A 106 -33.41 -17.65 -5.98
N ALA A 107 -33.75 -16.38 -5.76
CA ALA A 107 -35.13 -15.95 -5.60
C ALA A 107 -35.93 -16.10 -6.90
N ASP A 108 -35.36 -15.66 -8.03
CA ASP A 108 -35.98 -15.73 -9.35
C ASP A 108 -36.25 -17.16 -9.78
N ILE A 109 -35.25 -18.06 -9.71
CA ILE A 109 -35.42 -19.47 -10.11
C ILE A 109 -36.35 -20.24 -9.16
N SER A 110 -36.69 -19.69 -8.00
CA SER A 110 -37.58 -20.33 -7.03
C SER A 110 -39.06 -20.05 -7.26
N ASN A 111 -39.39 -19.06 -8.11
CA ASN A 111 -40.79 -18.74 -8.44
C ASN A 111 -41.34 -19.71 -9.51
N GLU A 112 -42.64 -20.00 -9.45
CA GLU A 112 -43.29 -20.92 -10.39
C GLU A 112 -43.56 -20.29 -11.77
N THR A 113 -43.58 -18.95 -11.85
CA THR A 113 -43.84 -18.18 -13.07
C THR A 113 -42.57 -17.69 -13.77
N THR A 114 -41.43 -18.28 -13.44
CA THR A 114 -40.12 -17.76 -13.82
C THR A 114 -39.85 -17.90 -15.31
N ASP A 115 -39.37 -16.82 -15.91
CA ASP A 115 -38.75 -16.85 -17.22
C ASP A 115 -37.33 -17.42 -17.13
N TYR A 116 -37.18 -18.70 -17.49
CA TYR A 116 -35.90 -19.39 -17.48
C TYR A 116 -34.84 -18.73 -18.40
N GLU A 117 -35.24 -17.96 -19.40
CA GLU A 117 -34.28 -17.20 -20.22
C GLU A 117 -33.61 -16.10 -19.38
N THR A 118 -34.41 -15.36 -18.62
CA THR A 118 -33.92 -14.33 -17.69
C THR A 118 -33.06 -14.94 -16.59
N SER A 119 -33.47 -16.05 -15.97
CA SER A 119 -32.64 -16.72 -14.97
C SER A 119 -31.34 -17.27 -15.55
N GLY A 120 -31.36 -17.77 -16.80
CA GLY A 120 -30.16 -18.23 -17.51
C GLY A 120 -29.16 -17.09 -17.79
N ARG A 121 -29.66 -15.90 -18.15
CA ARG A 121 -28.82 -14.70 -18.28
C ARG A 121 -28.20 -14.29 -16.94
N ASN A 122 -28.99 -14.31 -15.86
CA ASN A 122 -28.50 -14.03 -14.50
C ASN A 122 -27.42 -15.04 -14.07
N LEU A 123 -27.63 -16.33 -14.35
CA LEU A 123 -26.63 -17.37 -14.08
C LEU A 123 -25.32 -17.09 -14.84
N ASN A 124 -25.39 -16.77 -16.13
CA ASN A 124 -24.19 -16.45 -16.92
C ASN A 124 -23.43 -15.25 -16.36
N GLN A 125 -24.14 -14.21 -15.89
CA GLN A 125 -23.49 -13.06 -15.22
C GLN A 125 -22.76 -13.48 -13.93
N ILE A 126 -23.35 -14.37 -13.13
CA ILE A 126 -22.72 -14.92 -11.93
C ILE A 126 -21.46 -15.73 -12.31
N LEU A 127 -21.56 -16.61 -13.31
CA LEU A 127 -20.46 -17.44 -13.77
C LEU A 127 -19.27 -16.62 -14.29
N LEU A 128 -19.51 -15.50 -14.97
CA LEU A 128 -18.46 -14.58 -15.43
C LEU A 128 -17.73 -13.87 -14.28
N ARG A 129 -18.36 -13.73 -13.11
CA ARG A 129 -17.78 -13.10 -11.91
C ARG A 129 -17.06 -14.09 -11.01
N LEU A 130 -17.31 -15.39 -11.16
CA LEU A 130 -16.70 -16.42 -10.32
C LEU A 130 -15.26 -16.72 -10.76
N PRO A 131 -14.29 -16.82 -9.84
CA PRO A 131 -12.92 -17.17 -10.14
C PRO A 131 -12.80 -18.68 -10.42
N MET A 132 -13.10 -19.10 -11.66
CA MET A 132 -13.20 -20.52 -12.06
C MET A 132 -11.88 -21.32 -11.96
N HIS A 133 -10.77 -20.69 -11.58
CA HIS A 133 -9.54 -21.41 -11.24
C HIS A 133 -9.59 -22.04 -9.84
N GLU A 134 -10.49 -21.59 -8.97
CA GLU A 134 -10.67 -22.09 -7.61
C GLU A 134 -11.72 -23.20 -7.55
N ASP A 135 -11.46 -24.25 -6.76
CA ASP A 135 -12.34 -25.42 -6.73
C ASP A 135 -13.70 -25.13 -6.07
N GLU A 136 -13.74 -24.28 -5.06
CA GLU A 136 -14.98 -23.86 -4.41
C GLU A 136 -15.85 -23.00 -5.33
N ALA A 137 -15.24 -22.19 -6.21
CA ALA A 137 -15.98 -21.44 -7.22
C ALA A 137 -16.61 -22.37 -8.26
N LYS A 138 -15.89 -23.43 -8.67
CA LYS A 138 -16.44 -24.49 -9.53
C LYS A 138 -17.58 -25.25 -8.83
N GLU A 139 -17.47 -25.49 -7.53
CA GLU A 139 -18.53 -26.10 -6.71
C GLU A 139 -19.81 -25.26 -6.76
N VAL A 140 -19.71 -23.95 -6.53
CA VAL A 140 -20.83 -23.00 -6.64
C VAL A 140 -21.42 -23.03 -8.05
N ALA A 141 -20.60 -22.90 -9.08
CA ALA A 141 -21.05 -22.92 -10.47
C ALA A 141 -21.85 -24.20 -10.79
N LYS A 142 -21.33 -25.36 -10.38
CA LYS A 142 -22.00 -26.65 -10.56
C LYS A 142 -23.33 -26.71 -9.80
N ALA A 143 -23.36 -26.25 -8.55
CA ALA A 143 -24.58 -26.26 -7.73
C ALA A 143 -25.67 -25.35 -8.32
N LEU A 144 -25.31 -24.18 -8.85
CA LEU A 144 -26.25 -23.27 -9.52
C LEU A 144 -26.79 -23.85 -10.83
N GLN A 145 -25.93 -24.49 -11.63
CA GLN A 145 -26.36 -25.18 -12.85
C GLN A 145 -27.30 -26.36 -12.55
N GLN A 146 -27.00 -27.14 -11.49
CA GLN A 146 -27.87 -28.21 -11.03
C GLN A 146 -29.23 -27.68 -10.57
N LEU A 147 -29.25 -26.55 -9.86
CA LEU A 147 -30.49 -25.87 -9.48
C LEU A 147 -31.30 -25.45 -10.71
N MET A 148 -30.68 -24.78 -11.68
CA MET A 148 -31.36 -24.34 -12.91
C MET A 148 -31.94 -25.53 -13.68
N ASN A 149 -31.16 -26.60 -13.85
CA ASN A 149 -31.63 -27.81 -14.51
C ASN A 149 -32.79 -28.45 -13.75
N ALA A 150 -32.70 -28.50 -12.41
CA ALA A 150 -33.73 -29.10 -11.59
C ALA A 150 -35.05 -28.32 -11.56
N MET A 151 -34.97 -27.00 -11.65
CA MET A 151 -36.16 -26.15 -11.73
C MET A 151 -36.77 -26.14 -13.13
N ARG A 152 -35.99 -26.41 -14.19
CA ARG A 152 -36.46 -26.45 -15.58
C ARG A 152 -37.18 -27.75 -15.94
N ASP A 153 -36.83 -28.85 -15.28
CA ASP A 153 -37.44 -30.16 -15.52
C ASP A 153 -38.79 -30.30 -14.77
N PRO A 154 -39.94 -30.34 -15.48
CA PRO A 154 -41.24 -30.46 -14.85
C PRO A 154 -41.48 -31.84 -14.22
N GLU A 155 -40.77 -32.88 -14.64
CA GLU A 155 -40.93 -34.25 -14.13
C GLU A 155 -40.16 -34.46 -12.82
N GLN A 156 -39.30 -33.51 -12.44
CA GLN A 156 -38.45 -33.64 -11.28
C GLN A 156 -39.24 -33.45 -9.97
N ASN A 157 -39.10 -34.42 -9.07
CA ASN A 157 -39.74 -34.40 -7.75
C ASN A 157 -39.34 -33.15 -6.94
N GLU A 158 -40.31 -32.53 -6.25
CA GLU A 158 -40.10 -31.40 -5.34
C GLU A 158 -38.98 -31.62 -4.32
N SER A 159 -38.82 -32.84 -3.81
CA SER A 159 -37.71 -33.17 -2.91
C SER A 159 -36.33 -32.95 -3.56
N MET A 160 -36.20 -33.27 -4.85
CA MET A 160 -34.95 -33.06 -5.60
C MET A 160 -34.71 -31.58 -5.88
N LYS A 161 -35.76 -30.81 -6.20
CA LYS A 161 -35.68 -29.35 -6.38
C LYS A 161 -35.25 -28.66 -5.08
N ALA A 162 -35.86 -29.03 -3.95
CA ALA A 162 -35.50 -28.52 -2.63
C ALA A 162 -34.04 -28.86 -2.26
N LYS A 163 -33.57 -30.07 -2.58
CA LYS A 163 -32.17 -30.47 -2.36
C LYS A 163 -31.20 -29.67 -3.22
N ALA A 164 -31.50 -29.47 -4.50
CA ALA A 164 -30.67 -28.66 -5.40
C ALA A 164 -30.60 -27.20 -4.92
N ARG A 165 -31.73 -26.64 -4.47
CA ARG A 165 -31.80 -25.29 -3.90
C ARG A 165 -30.95 -25.15 -2.65
N THR A 166 -31.11 -26.09 -1.72
CA THR A 166 -30.33 -26.11 -0.46
C THR A 166 -28.83 -26.23 -0.75
N HIS A 167 -28.44 -27.09 -1.69
CA HIS A 167 -27.05 -27.25 -2.09
C HIS A 167 -26.47 -25.95 -2.68
N ALA A 168 -27.19 -25.32 -3.62
CA ALA A 168 -26.77 -24.05 -4.22
C ALA A 168 -26.60 -22.92 -3.18
N VAL A 169 -27.58 -22.75 -2.29
CA VAL A 169 -27.52 -21.76 -1.21
C VAL A 169 -26.34 -22.03 -0.29
N TYR A 170 -26.14 -23.28 0.12
CA TYR A 170 -25.06 -23.66 1.02
C TYR A 170 -23.68 -23.43 0.39
N SER A 171 -23.45 -23.91 -0.84
CA SER A 171 -22.16 -23.74 -1.53
C SER A 171 -21.87 -22.25 -1.78
N ALA A 172 -22.87 -21.46 -2.19
CA ALA A 172 -22.74 -20.02 -2.34
C ALA A 172 -22.37 -19.32 -1.02
N GLN A 173 -23.06 -19.64 0.08
CA GLN A 173 -22.79 -19.07 1.40
C GLN A 173 -21.40 -19.46 1.91
N LYS A 174 -21.00 -20.71 1.73
CA LYS A 174 -19.67 -21.22 2.12
C LYS A 174 -18.57 -20.47 1.37
N PHE A 175 -18.71 -20.30 0.05
CA PHE A 175 -17.78 -19.54 -0.78
C PHE A 175 -17.70 -18.08 -0.33
N LEU A 176 -18.83 -17.38 -0.21
CA LEU A 176 -18.86 -15.97 0.21
C LEU A 176 -18.26 -15.76 1.61
N LYS A 177 -18.51 -16.67 2.57
CA LYS A 177 -17.90 -16.61 3.91
C LYS A 177 -16.38 -16.74 3.85
N ARG A 178 -15.86 -17.62 2.99
CA ARG A 178 -14.42 -17.79 2.78
C ARG A 178 -13.82 -16.51 2.18
N GLU A 179 -14.44 -15.96 1.13
CA GLU A 179 -13.98 -14.72 0.49
C GLU A 179 -13.97 -13.54 1.48
N TRP A 180 -14.99 -13.43 2.31
CA TRP A 180 -15.05 -12.46 3.39
C TRP A 180 -13.93 -12.66 4.43
N GLY A 181 -13.63 -13.91 4.78
CA GLY A 181 -12.52 -14.25 5.65
C GLY A 181 -11.15 -13.87 5.04
N THR A 182 -10.98 -14.07 3.74
CA THR A 182 -9.77 -13.65 3.02
C THR A 182 -9.65 -12.13 2.99
N LEU A 183 -10.73 -11.41 2.72
CA LEU A 183 -10.78 -9.95 2.75
C LEU A 183 -10.34 -9.38 4.12
N LYS A 184 -10.85 -9.98 5.22
CA LYS A 184 -10.42 -9.60 6.58
C LYS A 184 -8.93 -9.79 6.79
N LYS A 185 -8.38 -10.95 6.40
CA LYS A 185 -6.93 -11.20 6.50
C LYS A 185 -6.10 -10.22 5.68
N GLU A 186 -6.57 -9.86 4.48
CA GLU A 186 -5.89 -8.86 3.64
C GLU A 186 -5.90 -7.48 4.31
N LEU A 187 -7.00 -7.07 4.93
CA LEU A 187 -7.10 -5.82 5.69
C LEU A 187 -6.21 -5.83 6.94
N ASP A 188 -6.26 -6.89 7.75
CA ASP A 188 -5.41 -7.03 8.94
C ASP A 188 -3.91 -6.99 8.56
N SER A 189 -3.55 -7.61 7.42
CA SER A 189 -2.18 -7.57 6.91
C SER A 189 -1.76 -6.18 6.42
N ALA A 190 -2.70 -5.37 5.93
CA ALA A 190 -2.44 -4.01 5.50
C ALA A 190 -2.25 -3.08 6.71
N GLU A 191 -3.07 -3.21 7.76
CA GLU A 191 -2.92 -2.49 9.03
C GLU A 191 -1.60 -2.83 9.73
N GLY A 192 -1.19 -4.11 9.70
CA GLY A 192 0.08 -4.57 10.27
C GLY A 192 1.35 -4.01 9.59
N ILE A 193 1.24 -3.36 8.42
CA ILE A 193 2.36 -2.68 7.75
C ILE A 193 2.77 -1.39 8.48
N GLU A 194 1.94 -0.87 9.39
CA GLU A 194 2.22 0.41 10.07
C GLU A 194 3.31 0.36 11.16
N PHE A 195 3.77 -0.81 11.63
CA PHE A 195 4.65 -0.89 12.82
C PHE A 195 5.74 -1.98 12.83
N LYS A 196 6.59 -2.02 11.79
CA LYS A 196 7.94 -2.64 11.88
C LYS A 196 8.98 -1.73 11.28
#